data_AF-A0AAW4W187-F1
#
_entry.id   AF-A0AAW4W187-F1
#
_cell.length_a   1.000
_cell.length_b   1.000
_cell.length_c   1.000
_cell.angle_alpha   90.00
_cell.angle_beta   90.00
_cell.angle_gamma   90.00
#
_symmetry.space_group_name_H-M   'P 1'
#
loop_
_entity.id
_entity.type
_entity.pdbx_description
1 polymer ?
#
loop_
_entity_poly.entity_id
_entity_poly.type
_entity_poly.pdbx_seq_one_letter_code
_entity_poly.pdbx_strand_id
1 'polypeptide(L)' 'MMAMLFAQRVILGKCEFEQVPKKLQKQVAEILVEECGMPELVPAEFGGTKEVEAA' A
#
# COMPACT_ATOMS: atom_id res chain seq x y z
N MET A 1 -12.44 8.29 1.46
CA MET A 1 -11.88 8.85 2.72
C MET A 1 -11.07 7.83 3.55
N MET A 2 -11.53 6.59 3.77
CA MET A 2 -10.78 5.63 4.61
C MET A 2 -9.50 5.05 3.96
N ALA A 3 -9.47 4.87 2.64
CA ALA A 3 -8.27 4.37 1.94
C ALA A 3 -7.08 5.35 2.07
N MET A 4 -7.31 6.65 1.93
CA MET A 4 -6.26 7.67 2.07
C MET A 4 -5.63 7.68 3.47
N LEU A 5 -6.42 7.46 4.53
CA LEU A 5 -5.92 7.35 5.90
C LEU A 5 -5.02 6.11 6.09
N PHE A 6 -5.31 5.01 5.39
CA PHE A 6 -4.46 3.83 5.42
C PHE A 6 -3.19 4.01 4.58
N ALA A 7 -3.29 4.59 3.39
CA ALA A 7 -2.13 4.96 2.57
C ALA A 7 -1.16 5.83 3.39
N GLN A 8 -1.66 6.86 4.07
CA GLN A 8 -0.84 7.73 4.90
C GLN A 8 -0.23 7.00 6.11
N ARG A 9 -0.92 6.00 6.69
CA ARG A 9 -0.36 5.15 7.74
C ARG A 9 0.76 4.24 7.24
N VAL A 10 0.64 3.73 6.01
CA VAL A 10 1.68 2.94 5.34
C VAL A 10 2.90 3.80 5.04
N ILE A 11 2.72 5.00 4.50
CA ILE A 11 3.80 5.97 4.24
C ILE A 11 4.55 6.33 5.54
N LEU A 12 3.82 6.53 6.63
CA LEU A 12 4.40 6.86 7.94
C LEU A 12 5.01 5.65 8.67
N GLY A 13 4.99 4.44 8.07
CA GLY A 13 5.50 3.22 8.69
C GLY A 13 4.72 2.78 9.95
N LYS A 14 3.50 3.30 10.16
CA LYS A 14 2.65 2.96 11.31
C LYS A 14 1.84 1.68 11.09
N CYS A 15 1.82 1.18 9.85
CA CYS A 15 1.05 0.04 9.42
C CYS A 15 1.69 -0.49 8.13
N GLU A 16 1.83 -1.80 7.98
CA GLU A 16 2.27 -2.39 6.71
C GLU A 16 1.11 -2.57 5.75
N PHE A 17 1.41 -2.63 4.45
CA PHE A 17 0.39 -2.81 3.41
C PHE A 17 -0.46 -4.07 3.63
N GLU A 18 0.13 -5.15 4.14
CA GLU A 18 -0.57 -6.40 4.45
C GLU A 18 -1.61 -6.25 5.59
N GLN A 19 -1.40 -5.30 6.49
CA GLN A 19 -2.31 -4.99 7.59
C GLN A 19 -3.49 -4.12 7.14
N VAL A 20 -3.47 -3.60 5.91
CA VAL A 20 -4.60 -2.91 5.31
C VAL A 20 -5.74 -3.92 5.10
N PRO A 21 -6.99 -3.59 5.45
CA PRO A 21 -8.12 -4.48 5.19
C PRO A 21 -8.21 -4.87 3.71
N LYS A 22 -8.41 -6.16 3.41
CA LYS A 22 -8.45 -6.70 2.03
C LYS A 22 -9.36 -5.92 1.07
N LYS A 23 -10.51 -5.43 1.57
CA LYS A 23 -11.46 -4.63 0.78
C LYS A 23 -10.91 -3.27 0.34
N LEU A 24 -9.90 -2.76 1.05
CA LEU A 24 -9.27 -1.46 0.83
C LEU A 24 -7.89 -1.56 0.18
N GLN A 25 -7.21 -2.71 0.24
CA GLN A 25 -5.86 -2.91 -0.30
C GLN A 25 -5.72 -2.39 -1.74
N LYS A 26 -6.68 -2.70 -2.62
CA LYS A 26 -6.65 -2.21 -4.01
C LYS A 26 -6.71 -0.69 -4.10
N GLN A 27 -7.61 -0.04 -3.34
CA GLN A 27 -7.71 1.43 -3.32
C GLN A 27 -6.48 2.07 -2.67
N VAL A 28 -5.92 1.45 -1.63
CA VAL A 28 -4.71 1.94 -0.95
C VAL A 28 -3.49 1.81 -1.86
N ALA A 29 -3.38 0.71 -2.61
CA ALA A 29 -2.33 0.51 -3.60
C ALA A 29 -2.40 1.56 -4.70
N GLU A 30 -3.58 1.81 -5.25
CA GLU A 30 -3.81 2.83 -6.27
C GLU A 30 -3.35 4.22 -5.79
N ILE A 31 -3.74 4.62 -4.58
CA ILE A 31 -3.31 5.89 -3.97
C ILE A 31 -1.78 5.92 -3.77
N LEU A 32 -1.18 4.83 -3.28
CA LEU A 32 0.25 4.77 -3.01
C LEU A 32 1.09 4.81 -4.30
N VAL A 33 0.67 4.09 -5.33
CA VAL A 33 1.38 3.98 -6.61
C VAL A 33 1.14 5.21 -7.49
N GLU A 34 -0.13 5.55 -7.73
CA GLU A 34 -0.50 6.57 -8.73
C GLU A 34 -0.49 7.99 -8.17
N GLU A 35 -1.01 8.21 -6.96
CA GLU A 35 -1.09 9.55 -6.37
C GLU A 35 0.15 9.93 -5.56
N CYS A 36 0.71 8.99 -4.80
CA CYS A 36 1.85 9.25 -3.91
C CYS A 36 3.21 8.92 -4.56
N GLY A 37 3.23 8.14 -5.66
CA GLY A 37 4.45 7.76 -6.36
C GLY A 37 5.39 6.86 -5.55
N MET A 38 4.85 6.02 -4.68
CA MET A 38 5.60 5.13 -3.77
C MET A 38 5.27 3.64 -4.04
N PRO A 39 5.60 3.12 -5.23
CA PRO A 39 5.33 1.72 -5.57
C PRO A 39 6.10 0.72 -4.69
N GLU A 40 7.23 1.10 -4.11
CA GLU A 40 8.04 0.26 -3.21
C GLU A 40 7.35 -0.08 -1.88
N LEU A 41 6.23 0.57 -1.56
CA LEU A 41 5.43 0.27 -0.36
C LEU A 41 4.29 -0.74 -0.63
N VAL A 42 4.09 -1.11 -1.90
CA VAL A 42 2.97 -1.92 -2.36
C VAL A 42 3.48 -3.20 -3.04
N PRO A 43 2.93 -4.38 -2.73
CA PRO A 43 3.30 -5.63 -3.41
C PRO A 43 3.02 -5.60 -4.92
N ALA A 44 3.80 -6.37 -5.68
CA ALA A 44 3.65 -6.47 -7.14
C ALA A 44 2.24 -6.91 -7.60
N GLU A 45 1.57 -7.76 -6.81
CA GLU A 45 0.19 -8.19 -7.07
C GLU A 45 -0.85 -7.05 -7.07
N PHE A 46 -0.53 -5.90 -6.45
CA PHE A 46 -1.38 -4.71 -6.43
C PHE A 46 -0.83 -3.57 -7.32
N GLY A 47 0.17 -3.85 -8.16
CA GLY A 47 0.76 -2.86 -9.09
C GLY A 47 1.95 -2.07 -8.53
N GLY A 48 2.46 -2.45 -7.36
CA GLY A 48 3.68 -1.86 -6.81
C GLY A 48 4.96 -2.65 -7.16
N THR A 49 6.05 -2.31 -6.50
CA THR A 49 7.38 -2.92 -6.68
C THR A 49 7.98 -3.42 -5.37
N LYS A 50 7.19 -3.46 -4.28
CA LYS A 50 7.63 -4.07 -3.02
C LYS A 50 7.85 -5.56 -3.27
N GLU A 51 9.11 -5.98 -3.21
CA GLU A 51 9.49 -7.38 -3.22
C GLU A 51 8.95 -7.99 -1.92
N VAL A 52 8.03 -8.95 -2.04
CA VAL A 52 7.66 -9.79 -0.90
C VAL A 52 8.88 -10.67 -0.67
N GLU A 53 9.73 -10.29 0.29
CA GLU A 53 10.85 -11.11 0.69
C GLU A 53 10.27 -12.43 1.20
N ALA A 54 10.30 -13.45 0.34
CA ALA A 54 9.90 -14.80 0.68
C ALA A 54 10.96 -15.37 1.63
N ALA A 55 10.73 -15.20 2.93
CA ALA A 55 11.52 -15.79 4.00
C ALA A 55 10.60 -16.52 4.98
#